data_AF-A0A954INZ2-F1
#
_entry.id   AF-A0A954INZ2-F1
#
_cell.length_a   1.000
_cell.length_b   1.000
_cell.length_c   1.000
_cell.angle_alpha   90.00
_cell.angle_beta   90.00
_cell.angle_gamma   90.00
#
_symmetry.space_group_name_H-M   'P 1'
#
loop_
_entity.id
_entity.type
_entity.pdbx_description
1 polymer ?
#
loop_
_entity_poly.entity_id
_entity_poly.type
_entity_poly.pdbx_seq_one_letter_code
_entity_poly.pdbx_strand_id
1 'polypeptide(L)'
;MLLKCQRLSLLSLAIAVTAVSPAVPAADGVAAPPEAEHMTSLFNGKDLTGWDGDSRLWSVKDGVIHGETTEENKANGNTFLICKQVETKDFELRLSFRASASNN
;
A
#
# COMPACT_ATOMS: atom_id res chain seq x y z
N MET A 1 22.97 -72.53 -9.68
CA MET A 1 23.45 -71.63 -10.75
C MET A 1 23.14 -70.19 -10.30
N LEU A 2 24.19 -69.38 -10.14
CA LEU A 2 24.12 -68.01 -9.62
C LEU A 2 23.41 -67.07 -10.61
N LEU A 3 22.70 -66.04 -10.11
CA LEU A 3 23.14 -64.64 -10.24
C LEU A 3 22.25 -63.68 -9.42
N LYS A 4 22.89 -62.88 -8.55
CA LYS A 4 22.36 -61.62 -8.00
C LYS A 4 22.42 -60.56 -9.10
N CYS A 5 21.42 -59.68 -9.21
CA CYS A 5 21.60 -58.38 -9.88
C CYS A 5 20.75 -57.28 -9.22
N GLN A 6 21.47 -56.51 -8.40
CA GLN A 6 21.36 -55.12 -7.98
C GLN A 6 20.04 -54.31 -8.07
N ARG A 7 19.83 -53.63 -6.94
CA ARG A 7 18.87 -52.57 -6.58
C ARG A 7 18.67 -51.53 -7.68
N LEU A 8 17.41 -51.21 -7.97
CA LEU A 8 17.04 -50.02 -8.73
C LEU A 8 16.37 -49.01 -7.78
N SER A 9 17.01 -47.86 -7.64
CA SER A 9 16.63 -46.75 -6.76
C SER A 9 15.35 -46.08 -7.28
N LEU A 10 14.37 -45.85 -6.40
CA LEU A 10 13.17 -45.07 -6.69
C LEU A 10 13.56 -43.58 -6.83
N LEU A 11 13.45 -43.02 -8.04
CA LEU A 11 13.48 -41.58 -8.26
C LEU A 11 12.09 -41.01 -7.96
N SER A 12 11.93 -40.40 -6.79
CA SER A 12 10.73 -39.63 -6.44
C SER A 12 10.70 -38.33 -7.24
N LEU A 13 9.85 -38.27 -8.25
CA LEU A 13 9.56 -37.03 -8.99
C LEU A 13 8.65 -36.16 -8.11
N ALA A 14 9.21 -35.12 -7.51
CA ALA A 14 8.42 -34.11 -6.80
C ALA A 14 7.69 -33.23 -7.84
N ILE A 15 6.38 -33.46 -8.00
CA ILE A 15 5.51 -32.57 -8.78
C ILE A 15 5.32 -31.31 -7.94
N ALA A 16 5.93 -30.20 -8.36
CA ALA A 16 5.67 -28.89 -7.77
C ALA A 16 4.23 -28.48 -8.13
N VAL A 17 3.31 -28.61 -7.16
CA VAL A 17 1.97 -28.04 -7.27
C VAL A 17 2.12 -26.53 -7.14
N THR A 18 2.09 -25.82 -8.27
CA THR A 18 1.97 -24.36 -8.26
C THR A 18 0.58 -24.01 -7.73
N ALA A 19 0.53 -23.50 -6.49
CA ALA A 19 -0.68 -22.94 -5.93
C ALA A 19 -1.10 -21.74 -6.80
N VAL A 20 -2.15 -21.92 -7.60
CA VAL A 20 -2.83 -20.80 -8.26
C VAL A 20 -3.65 -20.12 -7.17
N SER A 21 -3.15 -19.00 -6.65
CA SER A 21 -3.94 -18.13 -5.78
C SER A 21 -5.11 -17.57 -6.58
N PRO A 22 -6.37 -17.67 -6.10
CA PRO A 22 -7.48 -16.99 -6.73
C PRO A 22 -7.28 -15.47 -6.58
N ALA A 23 -7.18 -14.78 -7.71
CA ALA A 23 -7.21 -13.32 -7.73
C ALA A 23 -8.57 -12.86 -7.18
N VAL A 24 -8.54 -12.12 -6.08
CA VAL A 24 -9.73 -11.43 -5.58
C VAL A 24 -10.06 -10.33 -6.60
N PRO A 25 -11.25 -10.31 -7.22
CA PRO A 25 -11.59 -9.26 -8.15
C PRO A 25 -11.59 -7.93 -7.38
N ALA A 26 -10.80 -6.97 -7.86
CA ALA A 26 -10.85 -5.62 -7.37
C ALA A 26 -12.29 -5.12 -7.56
N ALA A 27 -12.90 -4.59 -6.50
CA ALA A 27 -14.16 -3.88 -6.63
C ALA A 27 -14.00 -2.81 -7.71
N ASP A 28 -14.94 -2.72 -8.65
CA ASP A 28 -14.99 -1.68 -9.70
C ASP A 28 -15.20 -0.31 -9.04
N GLY A 29 -14.13 0.21 -8.43
CA GLY A 29 -14.04 1.60 -8.03
C GLY A 29 -13.87 2.45 -9.27
N VAL A 30 -14.45 3.65 -9.26
CA VAL A 30 -14.14 4.68 -10.25
C VAL A 30 -12.62 4.87 -10.26
N ALA A 31 -11.97 4.36 -11.30
CA ALA A 31 -10.54 4.58 -11.48
C ALA A 31 -10.31 6.07 -11.67
N ALA A 32 -9.34 6.63 -10.94
CA ALA A 32 -8.92 8.00 -11.20
C ALA A 32 -8.52 8.13 -12.68
N PRO A 33 -8.85 9.25 -13.36
CA PRO A 33 -8.35 9.50 -14.70
C PRO A 33 -6.82 9.38 -14.74
N PRO A 34 -6.23 8.97 -15.87
CA PRO A 34 -4.78 8.96 -16.03
C PRO A 34 -4.15 10.28 -15.58
N GLU A 35 -3.02 10.20 -14.88
CA GLU A 35 -2.28 11.39 -14.48
C GLU A 35 -1.82 12.14 -15.73
N ALA A 36 -2.14 13.43 -15.80
CA ALA A 36 -1.73 14.25 -16.93
C ALA A 36 -0.26 14.67 -16.76
N GLU A 37 0.47 14.81 -17.87
CA GLU A 37 1.90 15.16 -17.90
C GLU A 37 2.25 16.46 -17.13
N HIS A 38 1.29 17.37 -16.92
CA HIS A 38 1.49 18.61 -16.18
C HIS A 38 1.27 18.50 -14.67
N MET A 39 0.88 17.32 -14.17
CA MET A 39 0.67 17.10 -12.74
C MET A 39 1.99 16.81 -12.04
N THR A 40 2.17 17.36 -10.85
CA THR A 40 3.31 17.09 -9.98
C THR A 40 2.86 16.24 -8.80
N SER A 41 3.50 15.09 -8.59
CA SER A 41 3.23 14.29 -7.39
C SER A 41 3.76 15.00 -6.14
N LEU A 42 2.89 15.21 -5.16
CA LEU A 42 3.24 15.80 -3.86
C LEU A 42 3.78 14.77 -2.87
N PHE A 43 3.57 13.48 -3.13
CA PHE A 43 3.98 12.40 -2.23
C PHE A 43 4.98 11.48 -2.91
N ASN A 44 6.09 11.22 -2.23
CA ASN A 44 7.19 10.43 -2.76
C ASN A 44 6.97 8.90 -2.68
N GLY A 45 5.84 8.45 -2.13
CA GLY A 45 5.49 7.04 -2.00
C GLY A 45 6.16 6.31 -0.84
N LYS A 46 6.97 6.99 -0.02
CA LYS A 46 7.87 6.35 0.96
C LYS A 46 7.78 6.94 2.35
N ASP A 47 7.78 8.26 2.47
CA ASP A 47 7.83 8.96 3.75
C ASP A 47 7.19 10.35 3.68
N LEU A 48 7.13 11.03 4.82
CA LEU A 48 6.55 12.37 4.96
C LEU A 48 7.58 13.48 4.73
N THR A 49 8.66 13.25 3.97
CA THR A 49 9.61 14.31 3.63
C THR A 49 8.90 15.44 2.90
N GLY A 50 9.01 16.65 3.45
CA GLY A 50 8.31 17.83 2.91
C GLY A 50 6.89 18.02 3.42
N TRP A 51 6.43 17.18 4.36
CA TRP A 51 5.15 17.31 5.04
C TRP A 51 5.37 17.63 6.52
N ASP A 52 4.43 18.38 7.10
CA ASP A 52 4.46 18.83 8.49
C ASP A 52 3.14 18.46 9.17
N GLY A 53 3.22 17.84 10.34
CA GLY A 53 2.06 17.32 11.08
C GLY A 53 2.48 16.58 12.33
N ASP A 54 1.51 16.23 13.18
CA ASP A 54 1.77 15.47 14.40
C ASP A 54 2.20 14.04 14.06
N SER A 55 3.47 13.73 14.25
CA SER A 55 4.07 12.42 13.92
C SER A 55 3.51 11.26 14.73
N ARG A 56 2.76 11.53 15.80
CA ARG A 56 2.02 10.50 16.52
C ARG A 56 0.82 10.02 15.72
N LEU A 57 0.21 10.89 14.93
CA LEU A 57 -1.05 10.65 14.22
C LEU A 57 -0.83 10.36 12.73
N TRP A 58 0.25 10.89 12.16
CA TRP A 58 0.55 10.79 10.73
C TRP A 58 1.79 9.93 10.47
N SER A 59 1.63 8.98 9.56
CA SER A 59 2.70 8.07 9.14
C SER A 59 2.55 7.67 7.67
N VAL A 60 3.49 6.92 7.13
CA VAL A 60 3.32 6.20 5.86
C VAL A 60 3.22 4.71 6.15
N LYS A 61 2.16 4.06 5.67
CA LYS A 61 1.95 2.61 5.76
C LYS A 61 1.67 2.09 4.36
N ASP A 62 2.40 1.06 3.94
CA ASP A 62 2.25 0.42 2.63
C ASP A 62 2.27 1.39 1.43
N GLY A 63 3.14 2.40 1.50
CA GLY A 63 3.26 3.42 0.46
C GLY A 63 2.07 4.37 0.37
N VAL A 64 1.29 4.51 1.44
CA VAL A 64 0.15 5.44 1.53
C VAL A 64 0.29 6.29 2.79
N ILE A 65 -0.02 7.58 2.68
CA ILE A 65 -0.12 8.47 3.85
C ILE A 65 -1.29 7.99 4.72
N HIS A 66 -1.01 7.71 5.99
CA HIS A 66 -1.96 7.17 6.96
C HIS A 66 -2.10 8.10 8.16
N GLY A 67 -3.29 8.70 8.30
CA GLY A 67 -3.73 9.42 9.49
C GLY A 67 -4.58 8.50 10.36
N GLU A 68 -4.26 8.39 11.65
CA GLU A 68 -4.94 7.48 12.57
C GLU A 68 -5.03 8.07 13.98
N THR A 69 -6.20 7.91 14.59
CA THR A 69 -6.43 8.14 16.02
C THR A 69 -6.86 6.83 16.67
N THR A 70 -6.47 6.63 17.92
CA THR A 70 -6.92 5.51 18.74
C THR A 70 -7.36 6.01 20.12
N GLU A 71 -7.89 5.13 20.97
CA GLU A 71 -8.22 5.50 22.34
C GLU A 71 -6.99 5.92 23.14
N GLU A 72 -5.83 5.32 22.87
CA GLU A 72 -4.55 5.64 23.49
C GLU A 72 -3.88 6.86 22.85
N ASN A 73 -4.14 7.09 21.55
CA ASN A 73 -3.52 8.15 20.77
C ASN A 73 -4.58 9.03 20.11
N LYS A 74 -5.27 9.80 20.95
CA LYS A 74 -6.33 10.72 20.54
C LYS A 74 -5.76 11.99 19.94
N ALA A 75 -6.44 12.53 18.95
CA ALA A 75 -6.28 13.93 18.56
C ALA A 75 -7.00 14.81 19.59
N ASN A 76 -6.32 15.81 20.15
CA ASN A 76 -6.90 16.77 21.09
C ASN A 76 -7.53 17.94 20.32
N GLY A 77 -8.51 17.64 19.47
CA GLY A 77 -9.06 18.55 18.47
C GLY A 77 -8.50 18.28 17.06
N ASN A 78 -8.68 19.24 16.16
CA ASN A 78 -8.27 19.08 14.77
C ASN A 78 -6.74 19.12 14.64
N THR A 79 -6.20 18.15 13.93
CA THR A 79 -4.81 18.13 13.50
C THR A 79 -4.76 18.00 11.98
N PHE A 80 -3.67 18.47 11.37
CA PHE A 80 -3.52 18.49 9.93
C PHE A 80 -2.16 17.93 9.54
N LEU A 81 -2.08 17.35 8.35
CA LEU A 81 -0.84 17.11 7.65
C LEU A 81 -0.75 18.12 6.50
N ILE A 82 0.32 18.90 6.48
CA ILE A 82 0.47 20.07 5.62
C ILE A 82 1.69 19.86 4.71
N CYS A 83 1.48 19.87 3.39
CA CYS A 83 2.58 19.87 2.43
C CYS A 83 3.30 21.22 2.45
N LYS A 84 4.62 21.20 2.63
CA LYS A 84 5.51 22.38 2.66
C LYS A 84 6.35 22.52 1.40
N GLN A 85 6.23 21.60 0.45
CA GLN A 85 7.07 21.57 -0.76
C GLN A 85 6.57 22.51 -1.86
N VAL A 86 5.33 22.98 -1.75
CA VAL A 86 4.70 23.81 -2.78
C VAL A 86 4.01 25.00 -2.14
N GLU A 87 4.11 26.15 -2.80
CA GLU A 87 3.21 27.27 -2.59
C GLU A 87 2.22 27.31 -3.75
N THR A 88 0.94 27.30 -3.43
CA THR A 88 -0.14 27.23 -4.44
C THR A 88 -1.07 28.42 -4.29
N LYS A 89 -1.59 28.92 -5.41
CA LYS A 89 -2.72 29.86 -5.42
C LYS A 89 -3.93 29.17 -6.04
N ASP A 90 -3.93 29.07 -7.36
CA ASP A 90 -4.96 28.38 -8.13
C ASP A 90 -4.37 27.03 -8.59
N PHE A 91 -4.98 25.93 -8.19
CA PHE A 91 -4.46 24.58 -8.45
C PHE A 91 -5.57 23.56 -8.67
N GLU A 92 -5.24 22.47 -9.36
CA GLU A 92 -6.03 21.24 -9.41
C GLU A 92 -5.33 20.18 -8.56
N LEU A 93 -6.05 19.61 -7.59
CA LEU A 93 -5.54 18.52 -6.76
C LEU A 93 -6.32 17.24 -7.06
N ARG A 94 -5.59 16.18 -7.35
CA ARG A 94 -6.13 14.82 -7.45
C ARG A 94 -5.51 13.96 -6.36
N LEU A 95 -6.35 13.21 -5.65
CA LEU A 95 -5.93 12.22 -4.67
C LEU A 95 -6.96 11.10 -4.60
N SER A 96 -6.50 9.92 -4.23
CA SER A 96 -7.35 8.82 -3.79
C SER A 96 -7.28 8.72 -2.27
N PHE A 97 -8.41 8.50 -1.62
CA PHE A 97 -8.45 8.32 -0.16
C PHE A 97 -9.36 7.15 0.21
N ARG A 98 -9.13 6.61 1.41
CA ARG A 98 -10.00 5.65 2.07
C ARG A 98 -10.20 6.12 3.50
N ALA A 99 -11.44 6.19 3.95
CA ALA A 99 -11.81 6.48 5.32
C ALA A 99 -12.57 5.27 5.92
N SER A 100 -12.45 5.07 7.23
CA SER A 100 -13.30 4.10 7.93
C SER A 100 -14.71 4.65 8.10
N ALA A 101 -15.70 3.76 8.27
CA ALA A 101 -17.11 4.14 8.38
C ALA A 101 -17.43 4.98 9.64
N SER A 102 -16.58 4.93 10.66
CA SER A 102 -16.72 5.67 11.91
C SER A 102 -15.91 6.97 11.93
N ASN A 103 -15.31 7.36 10.81
CA ASN A 103 -14.53 8.58 10.69
C ASN A 103 -15.41 9.75 10.22
N ASN A 104 -15.70 10.70 11.11
CA ASN A 104 -16.07 12.11 10.86
C ASN A 104 -16.22 12.83 12.19
#